data_AF-A0A1M3E961-F1
#
_entry.id   AF-A0A1M3E961-F1
#
_cell.length_a   1.000
_cell.length_b   1.000
_cell.length_c   1.000
_cell.angle_alpha   90.00
_cell.angle_beta   90.00
_cell.angle_gamma   90.00
#
_symmetry.space_group_name_H-M   'P 1'
#
loop_
_entity.id
_entity.type
_entity.pdbx_description
1 polymer ?
#
loop_
_entity_poly.entity_id
_entity_poly.type
_entity_poly.pdbx_seq_one_letter_code
_entity_poly.pdbx_strand_id
1 'polypeptide(L)'
;MKSAMYKLLPAKLLLIASAILLLSCDKTTTPGPKSEDQKWIVHYKDIMLGDQNNTGTGQFLKTQTGTVFSIENAFAQQGSMSMVYFSEYGSNRLYLTFPGNAYSEAYSKESEENNLFDRPTVGLNHWQPADMNSGEISLAATMDQDMNKAEFDALASGLSWKDFDSKFRAYNTGDADLSNVAKMISPENGDVYMLQLNNTIRAFIYIKNVVPGGAGGGSVRFDMVIEGGSVYNNDPATKRINPAKD
;
A
#
# COMPACT_ATOMS: atom_id res chain seq x y z
N MET A 1 -49.77 4.19 -60.84
CA MET A 1 -49.84 4.26 -62.31
C MET A 1 -48.74 5.17 -62.82
N LYS A 2 -47.98 4.68 -63.83
CA LYS A 2 -47.08 5.38 -64.77
C LYS A 2 -45.76 5.94 -64.17
N SER A 3 -44.57 5.36 -64.45
CA SER A 3 -43.77 5.38 -65.71
C SER A 3 -43.49 6.82 -66.18
N ALA A 4 -42.31 7.28 -66.63
CA ALA A 4 -41.06 6.64 -67.04
C ALA A 4 -40.03 7.74 -67.40
N MET A 5 -38.76 7.32 -67.53
CA MET A 5 -37.79 7.70 -68.60
C MET A 5 -37.19 9.12 -68.68
N TYR A 6 -35.86 9.30 -68.49
CA TYR A 6 -34.68 8.99 -69.36
C TYR A 6 -34.38 10.05 -70.44
N LYS A 7 -33.15 10.62 -70.42
CA LYS A 7 -32.14 10.77 -71.51
C LYS A 7 -31.10 11.87 -71.17
N LEU A 8 -29.81 11.54 -70.92
CA LEU A 8 -28.63 11.41 -71.84
C LEU A 8 -28.07 12.77 -72.34
N LEU A 9 -26.96 13.29 -71.75
CA LEU A 9 -25.51 13.31 -72.17
C LEU A 9 -25.16 14.31 -73.32
N PRO A 10 -23.90 14.80 -73.58
CA PRO A 10 -22.56 14.40 -73.07
C PRO A 10 -21.49 15.52 -72.81
N ALA A 11 -20.28 15.08 -72.38
CA ALA A 11 -18.92 15.65 -72.60
C ALA A 11 -18.44 16.82 -71.69
N LYS A 12 -17.22 16.88 -71.13
CA LYS A 12 -15.90 16.37 -71.56
C LYS A 12 -14.99 16.01 -70.37
N LEU A 13 -14.15 15.00 -70.64
CA LEU A 13 -12.87 14.67 -70.03
C LEU A 13 -12.09 15.87 -69.44
N LEU A 14 -11.52 15.68 -68.25
CA LEU A 14 -10.09 15.93 -68.07
C LEU A 14 -9.51 14.85 -67.15
N LEU A 15 -8.63 14.01 -67.71
CA LEU A 15 -7.77 13.10 -66.98
C LEU A 15 -6.79 13.91 -66.13
N ILE A 16 -6.65 13.56 -64.85
CA ILE A 16 -5.35 13.64 -64.19
C ILE A 16 -5.12 12.28 -63.53
N ALA A 17 -4.18 11.56 -64.12
CA ALA A 17 -3.63 10.33 -63.60
C ALA A 17 -2.68 10.64 -62.44
N SER A 18 -2.93 10.02 -61.30
CA SER A 18 -1.93 9.85 -60.25
C SER A 18 -2.01 8.41 -59.78
N ALA A 19 -1.17 7.57 -60.40
CA ALA A 19 -0.91 6.22 -59.92
C ALA A 19 -0.03 6.32 -58.67
N ILE A 20 -0.54 5.88 -57.52
CA ILE A 20 0.31 5.30 -56.46
C ILE A 20 -0.37 4.01 -56.01
N LEU A 21 0.21 2.90 -56.47
CA LEU A 21 0.09 1.58 -55.88
C LEU A 21 0.55 1.67 -54.42
N LEU A 22 -0.34 1.39 -53.47
CA LEU A 22 0.07 0.84 -52.18
C LEU A 22 -0.61 -0.49 -51.98
N LEU A 23 0.23 -1.51 -52.13
CA LEU A 23 0.02 -2.91 -51.84
C LEU A 23 -0.67 -3.08 -50.48
N SER A 24 -1.70 -3.92 -50.52
CA SER A 24 -2.28 -4.61 -49.39
C SER A 24 -1.18 -5.28 -48.55
N CYS A 25 -0.90 -4.71 -47.38
CA CYS A 25 -0.38 -5.45 -46.24
C CYS A 25 -1.46 -5.39 -45.17
N ASP A 26 -2.21 -6.48 -45.04
CA ASP A 26 -2.96 -6.81 -43.83
C ASP A 26 -1.98 -6.78 -42.66
N LYS A 27 -1.94 -5.66 -41.93
CA LYS A 27 -1.46 -5.66 -40.56
C LYS A 27 -2.60 -6.21 -39.71
N THR A 28 -2.64 -7.53 -39.60
CA THR A 28 -3.06 -8.16 -38.36
C THR A 28 -2.33 -7.43 -37.25
N THR A 29 -3.07 -6.64 -36.48
CA THR A 29 -2.59 -6.08 -35.22
C THR A 29 -2.35 -7.27 -34.30
N THR A 30 -1.13 -7.82 -34.37
CA THR A 30 -0.57 -8.64 -33.30
C THR A 30 -0.83 -7.86 -32.01
N PRO A 31 -1.48 -8.45 -31.00
CA PRO A 31 -1.55 -7.83 -29.70
C PRO A 31 -0.10 -7.53 -29.31
N GLY A 32 0.24 -6.25 -29.13
CA GLY A 32 1.51 -5.90 -28.53
C GLY A 32 1.66 -6.69 -27.23
N PRO A 33 2.89 -7.05 -26.81
CA PRO A 33 3.07 -7.73 -25.54
C PRO A 33 2.27 -6.97 -24.49
N LYS A 34 1.40 -7.68 -23.76
CA LYS A 34 0.74 -7.11 -22.57
C LYS A 34 1.86 -6.42 -21.80
N SER A 35 1.74 -5.10 -21.61
CA SER A 35 2.63 -4.31 -20.78
C SER A 35 2.96 -5.16 -19.56
N GLU A 36 4.21 -5.65 -19.45
CA GLU A 36 4.59 -6.50 -18.33
C GLU A 36 4.25 -5.75 -17.05
N ASP A 37 3.59 -6.43 -16.12
CA ASP A 37 3.20 -5.87 -14.84
C ASP A 37 4.44 -5.38 -14.10
N GLN A 38 4.70 -4.07 -14.15
CA GLN A 38 5.91 -3.50 -13.60
C GLN A 38 5.77 -3.42 -12.08
N LYS A 39 6.62 -4.18 -11.37
CA LYS A 39 6.79 -4.11 -9.92
C LYS A 39 8.06 -3.33 -9.57
N TRP A 40 8.05 -2.68 -8.42
CA TRP A 40 9.20 -1.95 -7.88
C TRP A 40 9.25 -2.09 -6.36
N ILE A 41 10.39 -1.73 -5.76
CA ILE A 41 10.59 -1.71 -4.31
C ILE A 41 10.95 -0.28 -3.89
N VAL A 42 10.34 0.20 -2.82
CA VAL A 42 10.65 1.49 -2.19
C VAL A 42 11.18 1.23 -0.79
N HIS A 43 12.17 2.02 -0.38
CA HIS A 43 12.74 1.98 0.96
C HIS A 43 12.53 3.32 1.66
N TYR A 44 11.69 3.33 2.69
CA TYR A 44 11.53 4.45 3.60
C TYR A 44 12.41 4.28 4.83
N LYS A 45 13.15 5.33 5.19
CA LYS A 45 14.07 5.33 6.32
C LYS A 45 13.55 6.18 7.47
N ASP A 46 13.81 5.73 8.68
CA ASP A 46 13.58 6.45 9.93
C ASP A 46 12.15 6.98 10.07
N ILE A 47 11.17 6.20 9.61
CA ILE A 47 9.76 6.47 9.89
C ILE A 47 9.58 6.44 11.40
N MET A 48 8.97 7.48 11.95
CA MET A 48 8.67 7.57 13.37
C MET A 48 7.17 7.75 13.56
N LEU A 49 6.53 6.85 14.30
CA LEU A 49 5.13 6.97 14.72
C LEU A 49 5.07 7.21 16.23
N GLY A 50 4.18 8.10 16.66
CA GLY A 50 3.88 8.37 18.06
C GLY A 50 2.54 7.79 18.45
N ASP A 51 2.34 7.42 19.72
CA ASP A 51 1.02 7.02 20.20
C ASP A 51 0.08 8.23 20.37
N GLN A 52 -1.14 8.01 20.87
CA GLN A 52 -2.15 9.06 21.07
C GLN A 52 -1.75 10.19 22.03
N ASN A 53 -0.76 9.97 22.90
CA ASN A 53 -0.26 10.95 23.87
C ASN A 53 0.98 11.68 23.34
N ASN A 54 1.58 11.20 22.25
CA ASN A 54 2.73 11.82 21.62
C ASN A 54 2.29 13.02 20.77
N THR A 55 2.64 14.23 21.21
CA THR A 55 2.28 15.48 20.51
C THR A 55 3.28 15.89 19.43
N GLY A 56 4.48 15.29 19.41
CA GLY A 56 5.54 15.63 18.46
C GLY A 56 5.54 14.78 17.19
N THR A 57 4.89 13.63 17.22
CA THR A 57 4.88 12.65 16.11
C THR A 57 3.47 12.13 15.87
N GLY A 58 3.07 12.02 14.60
CA GLY A 58 1.77 11.50 14.23
C GLY A 58 1.62 9.99 14.44
N GLN A 59 0.37 9.53 14.47
CA GLN A 59 -0.01 8.15 14.76
C GLN A 59 -0.09 7.30 13.50
N PHE A 60 -0.25 7.92 12.33
CA PHE A 60 -0.59 7.23 11.08
C PHE A 60 0.51 7.31 10.04
N LEU A 61 0.76 6.20 9.33
CA LEU A 61 1.67 6.16 8.18
C LEU A 61 0.89 6.12 6.87
N LYS A 62 1.32 6.95 5.90
CA LYS A 62 0.93 6.87 4.48
C LYS A 62 2.02 6.19 3.67
N THR A 63 1.84 4.92 3.30
CA THR A 63 2.86 4.15 2.54
C THR A 63 3.06 4.63 1.12
N GLN A 64 2.13 5.43 0.57
CA GLN A 64 2.33 6.06 -0.73
C GLN A 64 3.56 6.98 -0.77
N THR A 65 3.86 7.64 0.36
CA THR A 65 4.91 8.67 0.44
C THR A 65 5.88 8.49 1.62
N GLY A 66 5.66 7.50 2.50
CA GLY A 66 6.41 7.33 3.74
C GLY A 66 6.12 8.40 4.80
N THR A 67 5.11 9.24 4.60
CA THR A 67 4.80 10.39 5.47
C THR A 67 3.94 9.99 6.65
N VAL A 68 4.17 10.65 7.79
CA VAL A 68 3.46 10.41 9.05
C VAL A 68 2.47 11.54 9.32
N PHE A 69 1.27 11.20 9.80
CA PHE A 69 0.16 12.12 10.02
C PHE A 69 -0.40 11.99 11.44
N SER A 70 -0.76 13.12 12.04
CA SER A 70 -1.62 13.16 13.22
C SER A 70 -3.05 12.77 12.85
N ILE A 71 -3.87 12.45 13.84
CA ILE A 71 -5.27 12.07 13.63
C ILE A 71 -6.08 13.11 12.84
N GLU A 72 -5.90 14.41 13.11
CA GLU A 72 -6.64 15.48 12.42
C GLU A 72 -6.34 15.48 10.92
N ASN A 73 -5.06 15.33 10.56
CA ASN A 73 -4.61 15.33 9.18
C ASN A 73 -4.89 13.99 8.48
N ALA A 74 -4.95 12.90 9.24
CA ALA A 74 -5.31 11.58 8.74
C ALA A 74 -6.81 11.51 8.37
N PHE A 75 -7.68 12.15 9.15
CA PHE A 75 -9.14 12.15 8.92
C PHE A 75 -9.56 12.68 7.53
N ALA A 76 -8.81 13.61 6.94
CA ALA A 76 -9.10 14.12 5.60
C ALA A 76 -8.71 13.15 4.46
N GLN A 77 -7.95 12.09 4.75
CA GLN A 77 -7.38 11.17 3.77
C GLN A 77 -7.33 9.72 4.29
N GLN A 78 -8.38 9.31 4.99
CA GLN A 78 -8.53 8.03 5.72
C GLN A 78 -8.07 6.83 4.87
N GLY A 79 -8.59 6.74 3.63
CA GLY A 79 -8.29 5.67 2.67
C GLY A 79 -6.83 5.56 2.24
N SER A 80 -6.00 6.55 2.57
CA SER A 80 -4.55 6.55 2.28
C SER A 80 -3.70 6.14 3.49
N MET A 81 -4.29 6.00 4.69
CA MET A 81 -3.56 5.65 5.90
C MET A 81 -3.39 4.13 5.97
N SER A 82 -2.15 3.67 5.98
CA SER A 82 -1.81 2.26 5.87
C SER A 82 -1.58 1.64 7.23
N MET A 83 -0.89 2.33 8.14
CA MET A 83 -0.58 1.82 9.48
C MET A 83 -0.93 2.85 10.55
N VAL A 84 -1.17 2.34 11.76
CA VAL A 84 -1.42 3.14 12.97
C VAL A 84 -0.63 2.56 14.14
N TYR A 85 -0.12 3.46 14.98
CA TYR A 85 0.57 3.12 16.23
C TYR A 85 -0.14 3.75 17.42
N PHE A 86 -0.36 2.97 18.48
CA PHE A 86 -1.07 3.44 19.67
C PHE A 86 -0.70 2.65 20.93
N SER A 87 -1.03 3.21 22.08
CA SER A 87 -0.92 2.55 23.38
C SER A 87 -2.29 2.08 23.85
N GLU A 88 -2.40 0.86 24.35
CA GLU A 88 -3.55 0.36 25.09
C GLU A 88 -3.78 1.23 26.33
N TYR A 89 -5.04 1.50 26.63
CA TYR A 89 -5.41 2.17 27.87
C TYR A 89 -5.11 1.29 29.08
N GLY A 90 -4.57 1.87 30.16
CA GLY A 90 -4.36 1.20 31.44
C GLY A 90 -3.19 0.22 31.52
N SER A 91 -2.72 -0.36 30.41
CA SER A 91 -1.60 -1.30 30.39
C SER A 91 -0.29 -0.72 29.82
N ASN A 92 -0.35 0.46 29.17
CA ASN A 92 0.74 1.07 28.41
C ASN A 92 1.34 0.15 27.33
N ARG A 93 0.62 -0.91 26.94
CA ARG A 93 1.07 -1.82 25.89
C ARG A 93 0.98 -1.14 24.53
N LEU A 94 2.04 -1.24 23.74
CA LEU A 94 2.12 -0.60 22.44
C LEU A 94 1.62 -1.55 21.35
N TYR A 95 0.95 -0.98 20.37
CA TYR A 95 0.42 -1.68 19.21
C TYR A 95 0.83 -0.99 17.92
N LEU A 96 1.34 -1.77 16.99
CA LEU A 96 1.51 -1.40 15.58
C LEU A 96 0.56 -2.28 14.75
N THR A 97 -0.30 -1.64 13.98
CA THR A 97 -1.35 -2.32 13.21
C THR A 97 -1.85 -1.43 12.06
N PHE A 98 -3.03 -1.72 11.54
CA PHE A 98 -3.72 -1.06 10.44
C PHE A 98 -5.00 -0.38 10.97
N PRO A 99 -5.46 0.75 10.40
CA PRO A 99 -6.65 1.46 10.89
C PRO A 99 -7.90 0.57 11.04
N GLY A 100 -8.18 -0.29 10.07
CA GLY A 100 -9.33 -1.20 10.10
C GLY A 100 -9.21 -2.28 11.17
N ASN A 101 -7.99 -2.78 11.40
CA ASN A 101 -7.73 -3.73 12.47
C ASN A 101 -7.91 -3.06 13.83
N ALA A 102 -7.31 -1.88 14.05
CA ALA A 102 -7.44 -1.12 15.29
C ALA A 102 -8.92 -0.82 15.62
N TYR A 103 -9.71 -0.40 14.63
CA TYR A 103 -11.14 -0.16 14.79
C TYR A 103 -11.94 -1.42 15.20
N SER A 104 -11.57 -2.59 14.68
CA SER A 104 -12.30 -3.84 14.95
C SER A 104 -12.07 -4.41 16.36
N GLU A 105 -11.07 -3.93 17.07
CA GLU A 105 -10.61 -4.51 18.33
C GLU A 105 -11.34 -3.94 19.55
N ALA A 106 -11.60 -4.77 20.55
CA ALA A 106 -12.41 -4.41 21.72
C ALA A 106 -11.80 -3.28 22.57
N TYR A 107 -10.47 -3.15 22.59
CA TYR A 107 -9.73 -2.12 23.34
C TYR A 107 -10.02 -0.68 22.88
N SER A 108 -10.61 -0.51 21.69
CA SER A 108 -11.15 0.77 21.20
C SER A 108 -12.39 1.27 21.96
N LYS A 109 -12.98 0.43 22.85
CA LYS A 109 -14.30 0.68 23.47
C LYS A 109 -14.25 0.91 24.98
N GLU A 110 -13.07 0.87 25.61
CA GLU A 110 -12.97 0.76 27.07
C GLU A 110 -12.63 2.07 27.80
N SER A 111 -12.46 3.21 27.12
CA SER A 111 -12.24 4.50 27.81
C SER A 111 -12.63 5.72 26.98
N GLU A 112 -13.46 6.59 27.55
CA GLU A 112 -13.87 7.90 27.00
C GLU A 112 -12.67 8.85 26.75
N GLU A 113 -11.47 8.52 27.25
CA GLU A 113 -10.26 9.35 27.12
C GLU A 113 -9.30 8.87 26.01
N ASN A 114 -9.61 7.80 25.26
CA ASN A 114 -8.75 7.38 24.16
C ASN A 114 -8.96 8.27 22.92
N ASN A 115 -8.26 9.40 22.93
CA ASN A 115 -8.29 10.43 21.90
C ASN A 115 -7.97 9.94 20.47
N LEU A 116 -7.41 8.74 20.28
CA LEU A 116 -7.23 8.19 18.94
C LEU A 116 -8.52 7.60 18.36
N PHE A 117 -9.39 7.06 19.20
CA PHE A 117 -10.59 6.34 18.78
C PHE A 117 -11.85 7.21 18.88
N ASP A 118 -12.01 7.94 19.99
CA ASP A 118 -13.26 8.63 20.32
C ASP A 118 -13.21 10.16 20.22
N ARG A 119 -12.06 10.73 19.81
CA ARG A 119 -11.95 12.18 19.66
C ARG A 119 -13.05 12.70 18.73
N PRO A 120 -13.89 13.65 19.18
CA PRO A 120 -15.06 14.08 18.42
C PRO A 120 -14.68 14.47 16.99
N THR A 121 -15.45 13.97 16.02
CA THR A 121 -15.34 14.25 14.57
C THR A 121 -14.12 13.69 13.84
N VAL A 122 -13.05 13.25 14.52
CA VAL A 122 -11.81 12.79 13.87
C VAL A 122 -11.27 11.44 14.35
N GLY A 123 -11.74 10.97 15.50
CA GLY A 123 -11.46 9.64 16.07
C GLY A 123 -11.66 8.51 15.06
N LEU A 124 -10.91 7.40 15.19
CA LEU A 124 -11.08 6.23 14.34
C LEU A 124 -12.54 5.74 14.28
N ASN A 125 -13.31 5.88 15.37
CA ASN A 125 -14.73 5.51 15.40
C ASN A 125 -15.63 6.40 14.53
N HIS A 126 -15.12 7.53 14.04
CA HIS A 126 -15.79 8.44 13.10
C HIS A 126 -15.31 8.28 11.65
N TRP A 127 -14.31 7.44 11.38
CA TRP A 127 -13.85 7.18 10.03
C TRP A 127 -14.86 6.30 9.28
N GLN A 128 -14.88 6.41 7.96
CA GLN A 128 -15.71 5.57 7.12
C GLN A 128 -15.11 4.16 7.06
N PRO A 129 -15.86 3.10 7.41
CA PRO A 129 -15.33 1.73 7.39
C PRO A 129 -14.76 1.31 6.02
N ALA A 130 -15.32 1.81 4.92
CA ALA A 130 -14.84 1.55 3.56
C ALA A 130 -13.48 2.20 3.22
N ASP A 131 -13.04 3.15 4.05
CA ASP A 131 -11.76 3.84 3.91
C ASP A 131 -10.72 3.40 4.96
N MET A 132 -11.06 2.42 5.80
CA MET A 132 -10.12 1.86 6.77
C MET A 132 -9.33 0.70 6.16
N ASN A 133 -8.05 0.93 5.87
CA ASN A 133 -7.17 -0.15 5.41
C ASN A 133 -6.92 -1.16 6.54
N SER A 134 -6.87 -2.45 6.17
CA SER A 134 -6.61 -3.58 7.08
C SER A 134 -5.39 -4.36 6.60
N GLY A 135 -4.97 -5.36 7.37
CA GLY A 135 -3.88 -6.22 6.92
C GLY A 135 -3.42 -7.23 7.95
N GLU A 136 -2.30 -7.85 7.62
CA GLU A 136 -1.64 -8.90 8.36
C GLU A 136 -0.22 -8.47 8.71
N ILE A 137 0.26 -8.91 9.87
CA ILE A 137 1.62 -8.70 10.32
C ILE A 137 2.15 -9.94 11.04
N SER A 138 3.39 -10.33 10.72
CA SER A 138 4.06 -11.48 11.32
C SER A 138 5.53 -11.17 11.50
N LEU A 139 6.17 -11.76 12.51
CA LEU A 139 7.62 -11.77 12.60
C LEU A 139 8.19 -12.44 11.33
N ALA A 140 9.24 -11.86 10.77
CA ALA A 140 9.97 -12.44 9.64
C ALA A 140 10.89 -13.55 10.17
N ALA A 141 10.31 -14.69 10.52
CA ALA A 141 10.99 -15.78 11.20
C ALA A 141 10.62 -17.14 10.60
N THR A 142 11.57 -18.06 10.63
CA THR A 142 11.36 -19.49 10.38
C THR A 142 11.64 -20.27 11.68
N MET A 143 11.48 -21.60 11.65
CA MET A 143 11.83 -22.43 12.81
C MET A 143 13.29 -22.31 13.24
N ASP A 144 14.19 -21.99 12.31
CA ASP A 144 15.63 -22.05 12.51
C ASP A 144 16.30 -20.66 12.57
N GLN A 145 15.61 -19.60 12.13
CA GLN A 145 16.20 -18.26 12.05
C GLN A 145 15.16 -17.15 11.97
N ASP A 146 15.49 -16.04 12.63
CA ASP A 146 14.82 -14.76 12.44
C ASP A 146 15.60 -13.93 11.42
N MET A 147 14.88 -13.15 10.61
CA MET A 147 15.50 -12.21 9.69
C MET A 147 16.26 -11.16 10.50
N ASN A 148 17.57 -11.09 10.31
CA ASN A 148 18.41 -10.13 11.02
C ASN A 148 18.56 -8.81 10.23
N LYS A 149 19.14 -7.80 10.91
CA LYS A 149 19.40 -6.48 10.33
C LYS A 149 20.22 -6.52 9.04
N ALA A 150 21.25 -7.37 8.94
CA ALA A 150 22.10 -7.41 7.75
C ALA A 150 21.33 -7.91 6.52
N GLU A 151 20.43 -8.88 6.71
CA GLU A 151 19.54 -9.36 5.65
C GLU A 151 18.52 -8.30 5.24
N PHE A 152 17.99 -7.55 6.20
CA PHE A 152 17.12 -6.40 5.92
C PHE A 152 17.86 -5.31 5.13
N ASP A 153 19.05 -4.91 5.58
CA ASP A 153 19.87 -3.88 4.91
C ASP A 153 20.24 -4.30 3.48
N ALA A 154 20.51 -5.59 3.23
CA ALA A 154 20.77 -6.12 1.90
C ALA A 154 19.53 -5.97 0.99
N LEU A 155 18.34 -6.29 1.50
CA LEU A 155 17.09 -6.10 0.77
C LEU A 155 16.81 -4.61 0.49
N ALA A 156 17.03 -3.78 1.50
CA ALA A 156 16.75 -2.34 1.48
C ALA A 156 17.73 -1.53 0.60
N SER A 157 18.90 -2.09 0.29
CA SER A 157 19.88 -1.51 -0.63
C SER A 157 19.76 -2.05 -2.05
N GLY A 158 19.34 -3.31 -2.22
CA GLY A 158 19.19 -3.93 -3.54
C GLY A 158 17.99 -3.42 -4.35
N LEU A 159 16.88 -3.09 -3.68
CA LEU A 159 15.62 -2.59 -4.29
C LEU A 159 15.10 -3.47 -5.45
N SER A 160 15.48 -4.75 -5.45
CA SER A 160 15.12 -5.73 -6.46
C SER A 160 13.81 -6.41 -6.06
N TRP A 161 12.78 -6.27 -6.90
CA TRP A 161 11.49 -6.92 -6.62
C TRP A 161 11.61 -8.45 -6.57
N LYS A 162 12.48 -9.05 -7.39
CA LYS A 162 12.69 -10.50 -7.38
C LYS A 162 13.31 -10.98 -6.07
N ASP A 163 14.28 -10.23 -5.55
CA ASP A 163 14.92 -10.57 -4.28
C ASP A 163 13.95 -10.35 -3.11
N PHE A 164 13.14 -9.29 -3.17
CA PHE A 164 12.05 -9.05 -2.24
C PHE A 164 11.04 -10.21 -2.22
N ASP A 165 10.51 -10.60 -3.38
CA ASP A 165 9.52 -11.68 -3.47
C ASP A 165 10.09 -13.01 -2.97
N SER A 166 11.33 -13.33 -3.36
CA SER A 166 12.01 -14.53 -2.89
C SER A 166 12.21 -14.51 -1.37
N LYS A 167 12.60 -13.37 -0.79
CA LYS A 167 12.83 -13.24 0.65
C LYS A 167 11.52 -13.31 1.43
N PHE A 168 10.47 -12.66 0.95
CA PHE A 168 9.13 -12.69 1.55
C PHE A 168 8.61 -14.13 1.62
N ARG A 169 8.65 -14.86 0.49
CA ARG A 169 8.25 -16.26 0.46
C ARG A 169 9.08 -17.13 1.39
N ALA A 170 10.40 -16.91 1.46
CA ALA A 170 11.27 -17.70 2.31
C ALA A 170 10.88 -17.62 3.81
N TYR A 171 10.55 -16.42 4.31
CA TYR A 171 10.07 -16.25 5.69
C TYR A 171 8.57 -16.55 5.85
N ASN A 172 7.79 -16.57 4.77
CA ASN A 172 6.38 -16.94 4.76
C ASN A 172 6.15 -18.39 4.31
N THR A 173 7.06 -19.31 4.62
CA THR A 173 6.92 -20.75 4.35
C THR A 173 6.66 -21.14 2.88
N GLY A 174 7.04 -20.28 1.94
CA GLY A 174 6.85 -20.45 0.48
C GLY A 174 5.71 -19.61 -0.11
N ASP A 175 4.81 -19.10 0.73
CA ASP A 175 3.58 -18.44 0.29
C ASP A 175 3.80 -16.97 -0.08
N ALA A 176 3.04 -16.51 -1.07
CA ALA A 176 3.07 -15.12 -1.52
C ALA A 176 2.38 -14.18 -0.53
N ASP A 177 1.34 -14.71 0.13
CA ASP A 177 0.39 -13.98 0.93
C ASP A 177 0.49 -14.43 2.40
N LEU A 178 0.44 -13.48 3.32
CA LEU A 178 0.21 -13.73 4.73
C LEU A 178 -1.23 -14.18 4.90
N SER A 179 -1.43 -15.33 5.53
CA SER A 179 -2.75 -15.81 5.90
C SER A 179 -2.72 -16.36 7.32
N ASN A 180 -3.80 -16.14 8.07
CA ASN A 180 -3.95 -16.64 9.44
C ASN A 180 -2.85 -16.21 10.43
N VAL A 181 -2.22 -15.06 10.21
CA VAL A 181 -1.23 -14.47 11.13
C VAL A 181 -1.86 -13.36 11.97
N ALA A 182 -1.04 -12.72 12.82
CA ALA A 182 -1.49 -11.65 13.68
C ALA A 182 -2.00 -10.43 12.90
N LYS A 183 -3.00 -9.77 13.47
CA LYS A 183 -3.54 -8.49 12.97
C LYS A 183 -2.87 -7.28 13.60
N MET A 184 -2.06 -7.50 14.63
CA MET A 184 -1.36 -6.47 15.40
C MET A 184 -0.11 -7.07 16.03
N ILE A 185 0.87 -6.24 16.33
CA ILE A 185 2.04 -6.61 17.13
C ILE A 185 2.29 -5.58 18.23
N SER A 186 2.99 -6.02 19.28
CA SER A 186 3.77 -5.11 20.11
C SER A 186 5.19 -5.10 19.56
N PRO A 187 5.65 -4.01 18.92
CA PRO A 187 6.96 -4.01 18.26
C PRO A 187 8.09 -4.10 19.29
N GLU A 188 9.13 -4.86 18.96
CA GLU A 188 10.35 -5.00 19.77
C GLU A 188 11.59 -4.52 19.02
N ASN A 189 12.57 -4.00 19.76
CA ASN A 189 13.80 -3.44 19.19
C ASN A 189 14.64 -4.53 18.51
N GLY A 190 14.99 -4.32 17.25
CA GLY A 190 15.84 -5.23 16.49
C GLY A 190 15.08 -6.24 15.64
N ASP A 191 13.76 -6.35 15.83
CA ASP A 191 12.94 -7.28 15.06
C ASP A 191 12.67 -6.79 13.63
N VAL A 192 12.49 -7.77 12.74
CA VAL A 192 11.99 -7.56 11.39
C VAL A 192 10.62 -8.22 11.27
N TYR A 193 9.62 -7.49 10.81
CA TYR A 193 8.27 -8.02 10.57
C TYR A 193 7.95 -8.00 9.08
N MET A 194 7.27 -9.05 8.61
CA MET A 194 6.55 -9.07 7.34
C MET A 194 5.16 -8.49 7.55
N LEU A 195 4.67 -7.76 6.56
CA LEU A 195 3.29 -7.27 6.55
C LEU A 195 2.66 -7.33 5.16
N GLN A 196 1.33 -7.44 5.14
CA GLN A 196 0.52 -7.39 3.93
C GLN A 196 -0.67 -6.46 4.15
N LEU A 197 -0.79 -5.44 3.31
CA LEU A 197 -1.82 -4.41 3.35
C LEU A 197 -2.94 -4.75 2.38
N ASN A 198 -4.19 -4.71 2.85
CA ASN A 198 -5.40 -5.02 2.09
C ASN A 198 -5.23 -6.31 1.25
N ASN A 199 -4.58 -7.34 1.81
CA ASN A 199 -4.29 -8.61 1.14
C ASN A 199 -3.58 -8.46 -0.22
N THR A 200 -2.81 -7.38 -0.42
CA THR A 200 -2.22 -7.06 -1.73
C THR A 200 -0.77 -6.58 -1.64
N ILE A 201 -0.50 -5.50 -0.90
CA ILE A 201 0.84 -4.89 -0.88
C ILE A 201 1.66 -5.44 0.27
N ARG A 202 2.83 -5.98 -0.04
CA ARG A 202 3.73 -6.60 0.94
C ARG A 202 4.84 -5.66 1.36
N ALA A 203 5.28 -5.77 2.61
CA ALA A 203 6.47 -5.07 3.09
C ALA A 203 7.24 -5.87 4.14
N PHE A 204 8.48 -5.43 4.37
CA PHE A 204 9.24 -5.70 5.58
C PHE A 204 9.41 -4.41 6.37
N ILE A 205 9.34 -4.48 7.69
CA ILE A 205 9.71 -3.37 8.60
C ILE A 205 10.80 -3.83 9.55
N TYR A 206 11.82 -3.00 9.75
CA TYR A 206 12.87 -3.22 10.75
C TYR A 206 12.72 -2.21 11.89
N ILE A 207 12.46 -2.70 13.10
CA ILE A 207 12.25 -1.86 14.27
C ILE A 207 13.60 -1.41 14.83
N LYS A 208 13.89 -0.11 14.71
CA LYS A 208 15.13 0.49 15.20
C LYS A 208 15.06 0.84 16.68
N ASN A 209 13.92 1.39 17.11
CA ASN A 209 13.75 1.86 18.48
C ASN A 209 12.27 1.94 18.86
N VAL A 210 11.96 1.56 20.09
CA VAL A 210 10.65 1.64 20.71
C VAL A 210 10.82 2.38 22.03
N VAL A 211 10.05 3.46 22.19
CA VAL A 211 9.91 4.19 23.45
C VAL A 211 8.58 3.77 24.06
N PRO A 212 8.58 3.15 25.26
CA PRO A 212 7.36 2.75 25.95
C PRO A 212 6.36 3.89 26.14
N GLY A 213 5.07 3.54 26.25
CA GLY A 213 4.01 4.50 26.57
C GLY A 213 4.18 5.11 27.97
N GLY A 214 3.78 6.37 28.11
CA GLY A 214 3.82 7.12 29.37
C GLY A 214 3.15 8.49 29.23
N ALA A 215 3.30 9.37 30.21
CA ALA A 215 2.65 10.70 30.20
C ALA A 215 3.02 11.56 28.98
N GLY A 216 4.23 11.38 28.42
CA GLY A 216 4.68 12.06 27.20
C GLY A 216 4.39 11.32 25.89
N GLY A 217 3.72 10.17 25.97
CA GLY A 217 3.47 9.27 24.83
C GLY A 217 4.65 8.39 24.45
N GLY A 218 4.33 7.20 23.94
CA GLY A 218 5.27 6.28 23.33
C GLY A 218 5.61 6.63 21.88
N SER A 219 6.60 5.95 21.32
CA SER A 219 6.91 6.05 19.88
C SER A 219 7.63 4.81 19.37
N VAL A 220 7.53 4.57 18.06
CA VAL A 220 8.31 3.57 17.35
C VAL A 220 9.03 4.22 16.17
N ARG A 221 10.31 3.88 15.99
CA ARG A 221 11.11 4.23 14.82
C ARG A 221 11.48 2.96 14.05
N PHE A 222 11.28 2.97 12.73
CA PHE A 222 11.57 1.83 11.87
C PHE A 222 11.97 2.25 10.46
N ASP A 223 12.60 1.32 9.75
CA ASP A 223 12.73 1.36 8.29
C ASP A 223 11.70 0.44 7.66
N MET A 224 11.27 0.75 6.44
CA MET A 224 10.30 -0.04 5.69
C MET A 224 10.81 -0.28 4.27
N VAL A 225 10.79 -1.54 3.84
CA VAL A 225 10.95 -1.94 2.44
C VAL A 225 9.62 -2.46 1.94
N ILE A 226 9.00 -1.78 0.98
CA ILE A 226 7.64 -2.07 0.52
C ILE A 226 7.62 -2.26 -0.99
N GLU A 227 6.83 -3.23 -1.46
CA GLU A 227 6.62 -3.38 -2.90
C GLU A 227 5.55 -2.44 -3.44
N GLY A 228 5.74 -1.97 -4.67
CA GLY A 228 4.74 -1.30 -5.48
C GLY A 228 4.55 -2.01 -6.80
N GLY A 229 3.51 -1.61 -7.52
CA GLY A 229 3.20 -2.24 -8.79
C GLY A 229 2.17 -1.49 -9.62
N SER A 230 2.31 -1.55 -10.95
CA SER A 230 1.31 -0.99 -11.87
C SER A 230 -0.04 -1.70 -11.72
N VAL A 231 -0.03 -3.00 -11.41
CA VAL A 231 -1.23 -3.83 -11.16
C VAL A 231 -2.07 -3.32 -10.00
N TYR A 232 -1.45 -2.67 -9.02
CA TYR A 232 -2.13 -2.13 -7.83
C TYR A 232 -2.93 -0.87 -8.13
N ASN A 233 -2.76 -0.26 -9.31
CA ASN A 233 -3.48 0.95 -9.71
C ASN A 233 -4.88 0.69 -10.26
N ASN A 234 -5.25 -0.58 -10.47
CA ASN A 234 -6.55 -0.98 -11.02
C ASN A 234 -7.63 -1.04 -9.94
N ASP A 235 -7.26 -1.29 -8.69
CA ASP A 235 -8.17 -1.25 -7.54
C ASP A 235 -8.04 0.10 -6.80
N PRO A 236 -9.13 0.86 -6.61
CA PRO A 236 -9.06 2.15 -5.93
C PRO A 236 -8.52 2.10 -4.50
N ALA A 237 -8.82 1.05 -3.73
CA ALA A 237 -8.36 0.95 -2.35
C ALA A 237 -6.85 0.69 -2.31
N THR A 238 -6.35 -0.28 -3.09
CA THR A 238 -4.92 -0.57 -3.20
C THR A 238 -4.13 0.59 -3.82
N LYS A 239 -4.71 1.30 -4.81
CA LYS A 239 -4.05 2.47 -5.43
C LYS A 239 -3.71 3.56 -4.43
N ARG A 240 -4.56 3.79 -3.42
CA ARG A 240 -4.36 4.84 -2.40
C ARG A 240 -3.17 4.55 -1.46
N ILE A 241 -2.76 3.30 -1.36
CA ILE A 241 -1.67 2.84 -0.49
C ILE A 241 -0.44 2.34 -1.26
N ASN A 242 -0.53 2.22 -2.58
CA ASN A 242 0.58 1.85 -3.48
C ASN A 242 1.73 2.87 -3.36
N PRO A 243 2.94 2.45 -2.93
CA PRO A 243 4.09 3.35 -2.84
C PRO A 243 4.38 3.97 -4.22
N ALA A 244 4.61 5.28 -4.25
CA ALA A 244 4.97 5.96 -5.49
C ALA A 244 6.27 5.36 -6.05
N LYS A 245 6.34 5.25 -7.39
CA LYS A 245 7.60 4.91 -8.04
C LYS A 245 8.46 6.18 -8.06
N ASP A 246 9.61 6.12 -7.43
CA ASP A 246 10.64 7.18 -7.48
C ASP A 246 11.13 7.43 -8.92
#